data_AF-A0A844HLT1-F1
#
_entry.id   AF-A0A844HLT1-F1
#
_cell.length_a   1.000
_cell.length_b   1.000
_cell.length_c   1.000
_cell.angle_alpha   90.00
_cell.angle_beta   90.00
_cell.angle_gamma   90.00
#
_symmetry.space_group_name_H-M   'P 1'
#
loop_
_entity.id
_entity.type
_entity.pdbx_description
1 polymer ?
#
loop_
_entity_poly.entity_id
_entity_poly.type
_entity_poly.pdbx_seq_one_letter_code
_entity_poly.pdbx_strand_id
1 'polypeptide(L)'
;MITSIDAANAYDRARPAVSPASGLPQGVTAAAAEFAQVMDQVDITAMGAMNGATDTHQLVQSIAQAEIALETAVAIRDKVVEAYQEILRMPV
;
A
#
# COMPACT_ATOMS: atom_id res chain seq x y z
N MET A 1 9.10 34.27 35.90
CA MET A 1 9.84 34.15 34.62
C MET A 1 10.25 32.70 34.38
N ILE A 2 9.29 31.80 34.18
CA ILE A 2 9.52 30.38 33.83
C ILE A 2 8.34 30.02 32.94
N THR A 3 8.58 29.90 31.64
CA THR A 3 7.60 29.40 30.66
C THR A 3 8.30 28.88 29.40
N SER A 4 9.48 29.41 29.06
CA SER A 4 10.25 28.95 27.89
C SER A 4 10.85 27.54 28.05
N ILE A 5 11.31 27.19 29.25
CA ILE A 5 11.89 25.85 29.51
C ILE A 5 10.81 24.76 29.49
N ASP A 6 9.61 25.05 30.01
CA ASP A 6 8.49 24.10 30.02
C ASP A 6 7.91 23.92 28.63
N ALA A 7 7.83 25.00 27.83
CA ALA A 7 7.44 24.93 26.43
C ALA A 7 8.43 24.10 25.59
N ALA A 8 9.74 24.26 25.80
CA ALA A 8 10.75 23.47 25.10
C ALA A 8 10.64 21.98 25.45
N ASN A 9 10.47 21.63 26.72
CA ASN A 9 10.27 20.25 27.15
C ASN A 9 8.95 19.64 26.66
N ALA A 10 7.88 20.44 26.55
CA ALA A 10 6.61 20.01 25.97
C ALA A 10 6.73 19.74 24.46
N TYR A 11 7.46 20.59 23.74
CA TYR A 11 7.72 20.43 22.31
C TYR A 11 8.53 19.18 22.00
N ASP A 12 9.59 18.92 22.77
CA ASP A 12 10.48 17.77 22.56
C ASP A 12 9.76 16.43 22.82
N ARG A 13 8.80 16.42 23.76
CA ARG A 13 7.92 15.27 24.01
C ARG A 13 6.85 15.06 22.94
N ALA A 14 6.42 16.13 22.26
CA ALA A 14 5.41 16.05 21.20
C ALA A 14 6.00 15.69 19.83
N ARG A 15 7.27 16.03 19.57
CA ARG A 15 7.99 15.78 18.30
C ARG A 15 7.93 14.33 17.78
N PRO A 16 8.12 13.27 18.60
CA PRO A 16 8.05 11.89 18.12
C PRO A 16 6.62 11.45 17.73
N ALA A 17 5.57 12.12 18.21
CA ALA A 17 4.18 11.81 17.86
C ALA A 17 3.75 12.40 16.49
N VAL A 18 4.49 13.39 15.98
CA VAL A 18 4.28 14.02 14.66
C VAL A 18 5.38 13.67 13.66
N SER A 19 6.34 12.83 14.05
CA SER A 19 7.37 12.37 13.13
C SER A 19 6.74 11.40 12.12
N PRO A 20 6.87 11.64 10.81
CA PRO A 20 6.33 10.74 9.80
C PRO A 20 6.96 9.36 9.98
N ALA A 21 6.13 8.32 10.04
CA ALA A 21 6.58 6.94 10.18
C ALA A 21 7.50 6.59 9.00
N SER A 22 8.80 6.47 9.27
CA SER A 22 9.80 6.12 8.27
C SER A 22 9.88 4.60 8.12
N GLY A 23 9.22 4.08 7.08
CA GLY A 23 9.27 2.67 6.70
C GLY A 23 7.97 2.19 6.03
N LEU A 24 8.07 1.24 5.09
CA LEU A 24 6.89 0.55 4.57
C LEU A 24 6.30 -0.34 5.68
N PRO A 25 4.98 -0.30 5.93
CA PRO A 25 4.33 -1.20 6.88
C PRO A 25 4.57 -2.66 6.46
N GLN A 26 4.88 -3.56 7.41
CA GLN A 26 5.04 -5.00 7.14
C GLN A 26 3.83 -5.63 6.39
N GLY A 27 2.64 -5.06 6.55
CA GLY A 27 1.45 -5.50 5.81
C GLY A 27 1.57 -5.30 4.30
N VAL A 28 2.29 -4.28 3.83
CA VAL A 28 2.46 -4.00 2.39
C VAL A 28 3.33 -5.07 1.72
N THR A 29 4.38 -5.54 2.40
CA THR A 29 5.23 -6.61 1.87
C THR A 29 4.49 -7.94 1.77
N ALA A 30 3.61 -8.25 2.73
CA ALA A 30 2.77 -9.44 2.66
C ALA A 30 1.72 -9.35 1.55
N ALA A 31 1.04 -8.20 1.43
CA ALA A 31 0.07 -7.94 0.37
C ALA A 31 0.70 -8.02 -1.04
N ALA A 32 1.94 -7.55 -1.20
CA ALA A 32 2.66 -7.67 -2.46
C ALA A 32 2.99 -9.12 -2.83
N ALA A 33 3.34 -9.96 -1.85
CA ALA A 33 3.57 -11.39 -2.08
C ALA A 33 2.27 -12.12 -2.46
N GLU A 34 1.16 -11.80 -1.79
CA GLU A 34 -0.17 -12.34 -2.11
C GLU A 34 -0.65 -11.91 -3.50
N PHE A 35 -0.45 -10.64 -3.86
CA PHE A 35 -0.74 -10.14 -5.22
C PHE A 35 0.03 -10.93 -6.29
N ALA A 36 1.32 -11.18 -6.08
CA ALA A 36 2.13 -11.94 -7.02
C ALA A 36 1.60 -13.37 -7.20
N GLN A 37 1.16 -14.01 -6.12
CA GLN A 37 0.56 -15.33 -6.16
C GLN A 37 -0.80 -15.35 -6.90
N VAL A 38 -1.63 -14.32 -6.71
CA VAL A 38 -2.89 -14.17 -7.45
C VAL A 38 -2.62 -14.00 -8.95
N MET A 39 -1.61 -13.22 -9.33
CA MET A 39 -1.25 -13.03 -10.74
C MET A 39 -0.77 -14.34 -11.39
N ASP A 40 0.08 -15.10 -10.71
CA ASP A 40 0.56 -16.40 -11.22
C ASP A 40 -0.61 -17.36 -11.49
N GLN A 41 -1.60 -17.38 -10.59
CA GLN A 41 -2.79 -18.18 -10.76
C GLN A 41 -3.65 -17.74 -11.96
N VAL A 42 -3.76 -16.42 -12.20
CA VAL A 42 -4.44 -15.87 -13.38
C VAL A 42 -3.74 -16.29 -14.66
N ASP A 43 -2.40 -16.24 -14.71
CA ASP A 43 -1.63 -16.63 -15.88
C ASP A 43 -1.81 -18.11 -16.23
N ILE A 44 -1.77 -19.00 -15.24
CA ILE A 44 -2.03 -20.43 -15.44
C ILE A 44 -3.44 -20.66 -16.01
N THR A 45 -4.45 -20.01 -15.42
CA THR A 45 -5.84 -20.13 -15.88
C THR A 45 -6.03 -19.55 -17.28
N ALA A 46 -5.36 -18.43 -17.61
CA ALA A 46 -5.39 -17.82 -18.93
C ALA A 46 -4.75 -18.73 -20.00
N MET A 47 -3.59 -19.34 -19.70
CA MET A 47 -2.96 -20.32 -20.60
C MET A 47 -3.84 -21.55 -20.81
N GLY A 48 -4.48 -22.04 -19.75
CA GLY A 48 -5.44 -23.14 -19.82
C GLY A 48 -6.65 -22.82 -20.69
N ALA A 49 -7.21 -21.61 -20.55
CA ALA A 49 -8.33 -21.13 -21.36
C ALA A 49 -7.95 -20.95 -22.84
N MET A 50 -6.76 -20.40 -23.13
CA MET A 50 -6.25 -20.27 -24.50
C MET A 50 -6.05 -21.62 -25.21
N ASN A 51 -5.65 -22.65 -24.46
CA ASN A 51 -5.51 -24.02 -24.96
C ASN A 51 -6.84 -24.81 -24.98
N GLY A 52 -7.96 -24.20 -24.59
CA GLY A 52 -9.26 -24.87 -24.47
C GLY A 52 -9.34 -25.91 -23.34
N ALA A 53 -8.35 -25.96 -22.46
CA ALA A 53 -8.27 -26.87 -21.32
C ALA A 53 -9.01 -26.34 -20.07
N THR A 54 -9.34 -25.06 -20.04
CA THR A 54 -9.99 -24.39 -18.89
C THR A 54 -11.17 -23.55 -19.36
N ASP A 55 -12.27 -23.59 -18.61
CA ASP A 55 -13.52 -22.89 -18.93
C ASP A 55 -13.32 -21.36 -18.86
N THR A 56 -13.86 -20.62 -19.83
CA THR A 56 -13.77 -19.16 -19.88
C THR A 56 -14.41 -18.50 -18.64
N HIS A 57 -15.37 -19.18 -18.00
CA HIS A 57 -15.93 -18.74 -16.73
C HIS A 57 -14.91 -18.71 -15.59
N GLN A 58 -13.97 -19.65 -15.53
CA GLN A 58 -12.93 -19.66 -14.50
C GLN A 58 -11.92 -18.52 -14.69
N LEU A 59 -11.64 -18.16 -15.95
CA LEU A 59 -10.79 -17.01 -16.27
C LEU A 59 -11.41 -15.69 -15.83
N VAL A 60 -12.71 -15.49 -16.07
CA VAL A 60 -13.41 -14.27 -15.62
C VAL A 60 -13.42 -14.20 -14.09
N GLN A 61 -13.61 -15.33 -13.40
CA GLN A 61 -13.55 -15.38 -11.94
C GLN A 61 -12.15 -15.05 -11.40
N SER A 62 -11.08 -15.55 -12.02
CA SER A 62 -9.72 -15.21 -11.61
C SER A 62 -9.37 -13.74 -11.87
N ILE A 63 -9.88 -13.16 -12.96
CA ILE A 63 -9.71 -11.73 -13.25
C ILE A 63 -10.45 -10.86 -12.23
N ALA A 64 -11.68 -11.23 -11.85
CA ALA A 64 -12.42 -10.53 -10.81
C ALA A 64 -11.70 -10.55 -9.45
N GLN A 65 -11.02 -11.66 -9.12
CA GLN A 65 -10.20 -11.73 -7.91
C GLN A 65 -8.95 -10.82 -8.00
N ALA A 66 -8.34 -10.71 -9.18
CA ALA A 66 -7.20 -9.84 -9.42
C ALA A 66 -7.57 -8.34 -9.37
N GLU A 67 -8.81 -7.98 -9.72
CA GLU A 67 -9.32 -6.60 -9.68
C GLU A 67 -9.26 -6.01 -8.27
N ILE A 68 -9.68 -6.76 -7.24
CA ILE A 68 -9.64 -6.33 -5.83
C ILE A 68 -8.19 -6.04 -5.39
N ALA A 69 -7.26 -6.86 -5.85
CA ALA A 69 -5.85 -6.73 -5.52
C ALA A 69 -5.22 -5.51 -6.23
N LEU A 70 -5.65 -5.23 -7.46
CA LEU A 70 -5.26 -4.03 -8.21
C LEU A 70 -5.79 -2.74 -7.55
N GLU A 71 -7.06 -2.72 -7.12
CA GLU A 71 -7.64 -1.57 -6.41
C GLU A 71 -6.84 -1.23 -5.14
N THR A 72 -6.42 -2.26 -4.40
CA THR A 72 -5.60 -2.09 -3.21
C THR A 72 -4.22 -1.53 -3.55
N ALA A 73 -3.59 -1.99 -4.62
CA ALA A 73 -2.31 -1.45 -5.09
C ALA A 73 -2.42 0.03 -5.49
N VAL A 74 -3.52 0.43 -6.14
CA VAL A 74 -3.81 1.83 -6.46
C VAL A 74 -4.00 2.67 -5.20
N ALA A 75 -4.75 2.18 -4.22
CA ALA A 75 -4.93 2.86 -2.94
C ALA A 75 -3.59 3.10 -2.20
N ILE A 76 -2.68 2.12 -2.24
CA ILE A 76 -1.33 2.26 -1.68
C ILE A 76 -0.54 3.34 -2.43
N ARG A 77 -0.57 3.30 -3.78
CA ARG A 77 0.08 4.31 -4.63
C ARG A 77 -0.40 5.72 -4.27
N ASP A 78 -1.71 5.90 -4.15
CA ASP A 78 -2.30 7.21 -3.86
C ASP A 78 -1.91 7.70 -2.46
N LYS A 79 -1.85 6.81 -1.46
CA LYS A 79 -1.36 7.14 -0.11
C LYS A 79 0.11 7.52 -0.07
N VAL A 80 0.95 6.85 -0.85
CA VAL A 80 2.38 7.22 -0.98
C VAL A 80 2.52 8.60 -1.62
N VAL A 81 1.71 8.90 -2.64
CA VAL A 81 1.70 10.21 -3.29
C VAL A 81 1.22 11.31 -2.32
N GLU A 82 0.17 11.05 -1.54
CA GLU A 82 -0.33 11.97 -0.51
C GLU A 82 0.75 12.28 0.54
N ALA A 83 1.39 11.25 1.10
CA ALA A 83 2.46 11.40 2.08
C ALA A 83 3.67 12.18 1.51
N TYR A 84 4.04 11.93 0.26
CA TYR A 84 5.12 12.67 -0.40
C TYR A 84 4.77 14.16 -0.59
N GLN A 85 3.51 14.45 -0.98
CA GLN A 85 3.02 15.82 -1.09
C GLN A 85 2.95 16.53 0.27
N GLU A 86 2.59 15.83 1.33
CA GLU A 86 2.54 16.38 2.69
C GLU A 86 3.94 16.76 3.20
N ILE A 87 4.95 15.89 3.00
CA ILE A 87 6.36 16.18 3.32
C ILE A 87 6.85 17.43 2.58
N LEU A 88 6.51 17.57 1.29
CA LEU A 88 6.92 18.74 0.49
C LEU A 88 6.17 20.04 0.85
N ARG A 89 5.00 19.94 1.48
CA ARG A 89 4.19 21.10 1.90
C ARG A 89 4.58 21.61 3.29
N MET A 90 5.35 20.86 4.07
CA MET A 90 5.91 21.38 5.31
C MET A 90 6.99 22.43 4.97
N PRO A 91 6.85 23.69 5.43
CA PRO A 91 7.95 24.64 5.34
C PRO A 91 9.12 24.12 6.20
N VAL A 92 10.33 24.17 5.63
CA VAL A 92 11.59 23.92 6.36
C VAL A 92 11.83 24.96 7.44
#